data_AF-A0AAV2ICF3-F1
#
_entry.id   AF-A0AAV2ICF3-F1
#
_cell.length_a   1.000
_cell.length_b   1.000
_cell.length_c   1.000
_cell.angle_alpha   90.00
_cell.angle_beta   90.00
_cell.angle_gamma   90.00
#
_symmetry.space_group_name_H-M   'P 1'
#
loop_
_entity.id
_entity.type
_entity.pdbx_description
1 polymer ?
#
loop_
_entity_poly.entity_id
_entity_poly.type
_entity_poly.pdbx_seq_one_letter_code
_entity_poly.pdbx_strand_id
1 'polypeptide(L)'
;MPWKVAMAIALVYILIPSVASEELNRVLMTCSPKCQYTATNCVLQSRTASGDANAGRYCRLFQRSDDVLTAYQCLVRLGLCTDDEYDKLEAAACGGATRKRNGADEARKLFYSAVDSIGEFCQKEFVRCVRASSVATVYKQHGRFCYLMGLSLDNFNFRTCLLRNNQCVHSEYARMNDSACMRSARKAASSEFFDALLLTSPTCRNGLDHCSISSIKALELIQAERYCEALHVEEDGKSAYGCLVESNRCEQKEYDKLKDAVCGGGRPALALGTIISCLLFFLLITSRFSFH
;
A
#
# COMPACT_ATOMS: atom_id res chain seq x y z
N MET A 1 18.32 2.72 -23.48
CA MET A 1 18.70 2.85 -22.04
C MET A 1 18.53 1.58 -21.16
N PRO A 2 18.36 0.33 -21.66
CA PRO A 2 18.19 -0.85 -20.78
C PRO A 2 19.50 -1.33 -20.10
N TRP A 3 20.68 -0.92 -20.61
CA TRP A 3 21.97 -1.39 -20.10
C TRP A 3 22.34 -0.86 -18.71
N LYS A 4 21.88 0.35 -18.32
CA LYS A 4 22.13 0.91 -16.99
C LYS A 4 21.31 0.21 -15.89
N VAL A 5 20.11 -0.27 -16.25
CA VAL A 5 19.26 -1.10 -15.38
C VAL A 5 19.88 -2.49 -15.22
N ALA A 6 20.36 -3.08 -16.32
CA ALA A 6 21.13 -4.32 -16.26
C ALA A 6 22.40 -4.20 -15.41
N MET A 7 23.04 -3.02 -15.36
CA MET A 7 24.24 -2.78 -14.55
C MET A 7 23.96 -2.62 -13.05
N ALA A 8 22.85 -1.97 -12.66
CA ALA A 8 22.44 -1.86 -11.26
C ALA A 8 22.00 -3.23 -10.70
N ILE A 9 21.33 -4.02 -11.54
CA ILE A 9 21.05 -5.43 -11.27
C ILE A 9 22.39 -6.17 -11.14
N ALA A 10 23.30 -6.07 -12.12
CA ALA A 10 24.60 -6.76 -12.12
C ALA A 10 25.53 -6.40 -10.94
N LEU A 11 25.46 -5.19 -10.39
CA LEU A 11 26.25 -4.80 -9.21
C LEU A 11 25.77 -5.47 -7.91
N VAL A 12 24.48 -5.84 -7.83
CA VAL A 12 23.98 -6.73 -6.77
C VAL A 12 24.45 -8.19 -7.01
N TYR A 13 24.78 -8.56 -8.25
CA TYR A 13 25.18 -9.93 -8.65
C TYR A 13 26.64 -10.32 -8.41
N ILE A 14 27.57 -9.36 -8.25
CA ILE A 14 29.00 -9.69 -8.22
C ILE A 14 29.41 -10.45 -6.94
N LEU A 15 28.57 -10.54 -5.91
CA LEU A 15 29.00 -11.09 -4.62
C LEU A 15 28.45 -12.46 -4.21
N ILE A 16 27.32 -12.99 -4.72
CA ILE A 16 26.89 -14.36 -4.38
C ILE A 16 25.98 -14.99 -5.48
N PRO A 17 26.43 -16.02 -6.22
CA PRO A 17 25.57 -16.80 -7.09
C PRO A 17 24.82 -17.86 -6.25
N SER A 18 23.52 -17.70 -6.08
CA SER A 18 22.65 -18.75 -5.54
C SER A 18 21.60 -19.10 -6.60
N VAL A 19 21.20 -20.37 -6.67
CA VAL A 19 20.15 -20.82 -7.63
C VAL A 19 18.86 -19.98 -7.50
N ALA A 20 18.56 -19.53 -6.28
CA ALA A 20 17.43 -18.64 -5.99
C ALA A 20 17.54 -17.26 -6.66
N SER A 21 18.74 -16.70 -6.86
CA SER A 21 18.89 -15.41 -7.55
C SER A 21 18.68 -15.52 -9.06
N GLU A 22 19.09 -16.62 -9.68
CA GLU A 22 18.86 -16.87 -11.11
C GLU A 22 17.37 -17.12 -11.41
N GLU A 23 16.69 -17.92 -10.59
CA GLU A 23 15.25 -18.18 -10.74
C GLU A 23 14.42 -16.91 -10.48
N LEU A 24 14.74 -16.15 -9.43
CA LEU A 24 14.11 -14.86 -9.17
C LEU A 24 14.31 -13.88 -10.33
N ASN A 25 15.52 -13.81 -10.90
CA ASN A 25 15.78 -13.01 -12.10
C ASN A 25 14.92 -13.45 -13.28
N ARG A 26 14.89 -14.76 -13.55
CA ARG A 26 14.09 -15.30 -14.65
C ARG A 26 12.63 -14.88 -14.48
N VAL A 27 12.07 -15.00 -13.27
CA VAL A 27 10.68 -14.59 -13.00
C VAL A 27 10.50 -13.08 -13.04
N LEU A 28 11.44 -12.29 -12.50
CA LEU A 28 11.40 -10.83 -12.56
C LEU A 28 11.36 -10.33 -14.01
N MET A 29 12.12 -10.96 -14.91
CA MET A 29 12.10 -10.64 -16.34
C MET A 29 10.77 -10.99 -17.03
N THR A 30 9.93 -11.82 -16.41
CA THR A 30 8.55 -12.09 -16.87
C THR A 30 7.51 -11.13 -16.28
N CYS A 31 7.86 -10.34 -15.26
CA CYS A 31 6.99 -9.29 -14.74
C CYS A 31 6.92 -8.11 -15.71
N SER A 32 5.88 -7.29 -15.60
CA SER A 32 5.75 -6.04 -16.34
C SER A 32 6.93 -5.09 -16.06
N PRO A 33 7.30 -4.23 -17.02
CA PRO A 33 8.37 -3.24 -16.82
C PRO A 33 8.19 -2.36 -15.57
N LYS A 34 6.95 -1.98 -15.25
CA LYS A 34 6.61 -1.20 -14.04
C LYS A 34 6.92 -1.97 -12.75
N CYS A 35 6.66 -3.28 -12.73
CA CYS A 35 6.94 -4.11 -11.58
C CYS A 35 8.45 -4.33 -11.43
N GLN A 36 9.16 -4.59 -12.54
CA GLN A 36 10.63 -4.69 -12.56
C GLN A 36 11.31 -3.44 -11.99
N TYR A 37 10.86 -2.26 -12.43
CA TYR A 37 11.36 -0.99 -11.92
C TYR A 37 11.10 -0.85 -10.42
N THR A 38 9.88 -1.12 -9.98
CA THR A 38 9.53 -1.02 -8.55
C THR A 38 10.37 -1.99 -7.74
N ALA A 39 10.54 -3.24 -8.19
CA ALA A 39 11.33 -4.25 -7.49
C ALA A 39 12.77 -3.82 -7.26
N THR A 40 13.38 -3.21 -8.27
CA THR A 40 14.75 -2.70 -8.16
C THR A 40 14.85 -1.60 -7.09
N ASN A 41 13.92 -0.63 -7.09
CA ASN A 41 13.94 0.45 -6.10
C ASN A 41 13.53 -0.02 -4.70
N CYS A 42 12.66 -1.02 -4.65
CA CYS A 42 12.12 -1.54 -3.41
C CYS A 42 13.20 -2.24 -2.58
N VAL A 43 13.97 -3.13 -3.22
CA VAL A 43 15.08 -3.85 -2.59
C VAL A 43 16.16 -2.87 -2.11
N LEU A 44 16.40 -1.80 -2.86
CA LEU A 44 17.39 -0.78 -2.49
C LEU A 44 16.94 0.10 -1.30
N GLN A 45 15.63 0.27 -1.10
CA GLN A 45 15.11 1.18 -0.07
C GLN A 45 14.95 0.54 1.31
N SER A 46 14.65 -0.75 1.39
CA SER A 46 14.61 -1.41 2.69
C SER A 46 16.02 -1.85 3.10
N ARG A 47 16.54 -1.26 4.19
CA ARG A 47 17.86 -1.62 4.74
C ARG A 47 17.94 -3.10 5.12
N THR A 48 16.83 -3.66 5.61
CA THR A 48 16.72 -5.09 5.92
C THR A 48 16.60 -5.92 4.65
N ALA A 49 15.85 -5.43 3.65
CA ALA A 49 15.72 -6.09 2.36
C ALA A 49 17.04 -6.16 1.60
N SER A 50 17.84 -5.10 1.64
CA SER A 50 19.17 -5.11 1.04
C SER A 50 20.08 -6.09 1.76
N GLY A 51 20.03 -6.17 3.09
CA GLY A 51 20.75 -7.18 3.88
C GLY A 51 20.37 -8.62 3.53
N ASP A 52 19.08 -8.93 3.42
CA ASP A 52 18.61 -10.28 3.08
C ASP A 52 18.81 -10.63 1.60
N ALA A 53 18.61 -9.68 0.68
CA ALA A 53 18.92 -9.85 -0.74
C ALA A 53 20.42 -10.09 -0.95
N ASN A 54 21.28 -9.32 -0.28
CA ASN A 54 22.74 -9.50 -0.32
C ASN A 54 23.17 -10.84 0.31
N ALA A 55 22.38 -11.39 1.23
CA ALA A 55 22.62 -12.71 1.82
C ALA A 55 21.97 -13.86 1.03
N GLY A 56 21.36 -13.61 -0.13
CA GLY A 56 20.65 -14.61 -0.92
C GLY A 56 19.37 -15.16 -0.26
N ARG A 57 18.86 -14.50 0.78
CA ARG A 57 17.69 -14.91 1.57
C ARG A 57 16.41 -14.30 1.01
N TYR A 58 16.21 -14.39 -0.30
CA TYR A 58 15.06 -13.78 -0.99
C TYR A 58 13.72 -14.25 -0.44
N CYS A 59 13.56 -15.53 -0.09
CA CYS A 59 12.30 -15.99 0.50
C CYS A 59 11.94 -15.24 1.81
N ARG A 60 12.93 -14.91 2.66
CA ARG A 60 12.69 -14.12 3.87
C ARG A 60 12.18 -12.73 3.53
N LEU A 61 12.70 -12.10 2.49
CA LEU A 61 12.23 -10.78 2.03
C LEU A 61 10.71 -10.77 1.76
N PHE A 62 10.18 -11.84 1.14
CA PHE A 62 8.76 -11.93 0.82
C PHE A 62 7.90 -12.39 2.00
N GLN A 63 8.44 -13.24 2.88
CA GLN A 63 7.69 -13.80 4.01
C GLN A 63 7.72 -12.93 5.29
N ARG A 64 8.61 -11.94 5.36
CA ARG A 64 8.78 -11.13 6.56
C ARG A 64 7.59 -10.21 6.80
N SER A 65 7.01 -10.30 8.00
CA SER A 65 5.91 -9.44 8.46
C SER A 65 6.32 -8.44 9.53
N ASP A 66 7.52 -8.58 10.12
CA ASP A 66 8.07 -7.74 11.18
C ASP A 66 8.82 -6.50 10.68
N ASP A 67 9.13 -6.42 9.37
CA ASP A 67 9.73 -5.22 8.81
C ASP A 67 8.73 -4.05 8.77
N VAL A 68 9.25 -2.82 8.95
CA VAL A 68 8.43 -1.61 8.79
C VAL A 68 7.80 -1.60 7.40
N LEU A 69 8.58 -1.84 6.34
CA LEU A 69 8.05 -1.92 4.98
C LEU A 69 8.25 -3.32 4.41
N THR A 70 7.16 -4.10 4.34
CA THR A 70 7.17 -5.43 3.74
C THR A 70 7.38 -5.36 2.22
N ALA A 71 7.88 -6.45 1.62
CA ALA A 71 8.01 -6.52 0.16
C ALA A 71 6.67 -6.29 -0.54
N TYR A 72 5.55 -6.78 0.03
CA TYR A 72 4.22 -6.59 -0.55
C TYR A 72 3.80 -5.11 -0.55
N GLN A 73 3.99 -4.41 0.58
CA GLN A 73 3.68 -2.98 0.64
C GLN A 73 4.51 -2.19 -0.38
N CYS A 74 5.78 -2.53 -0.49
CA CYS A 74 6.70 -1.82 -1.35
C CYS A 74 6.49 -2.10 -2.85
N LEU A 75 6.27 -3.36 -3.22
CA LEU A 75 6.07 -3.80 -4.61
C LEU A 75 4.67 -3.51 -5.14
N VAL A 76 3.64 -3.77 -4.32
CA VAL A 76 2.23 -3.72 -4.74
C VAL A 76 1.54 -2.46 -4.25
N ARG A 77 1.57 -2.17 -2.94
CA ARG A 77 0.77 -1.07 -2.36
C ARG A 77 1.30 0.31 -2.72
N LEU A 78 2.61 0.51 -2.64
CA LEU A 78 3.32 1.73 -3.03
C LEU A 78 3.82 1.66 -4.45
N GLY A 79 4.10 0.45 -4.91
CA GLY A 79 4.69 0.16 -6.20
C GLY A 79 3.68 -0.02 -7.32
N LEU A 80 4.11 -0.67 -8.39
CA LEU A 80 3.27 -0.93 -9.56
C LEU A 80 3.17 -2.42 -9.91
N CYS A 81 3.66 -3.32 -9.06
CA CYS A 81 3.38 -4.74 -9.23
C CYS A 81 1.91 -5.03 -8.95
N THR A 82 1.34 -5.92 -9.75
CA THR A 82 0.05 -6.56 -9.48
C THR A 82 0.20 -7.63 -8.39
N ASP A 83 -0.92 -8.04 -7.79
CA ASP A 83 -0.95 -9.16 -6.84
C ASP A 83 -0.42 -10.45 -7.50
N ASP A 84 -0.79 -10.73 -8.76
CA ASP A 84 -0.34 -11.91 -9.50
C ASP A 84 1.18 -11.89 -9.77
N GLU A 85 1.76 -10.73 -10.08
CA GLU A 85 3.21 -10.59 -10.25
C GLU A 85 3.94 -10.79 -8.92
N TYR A 86 3.40 -10.24 -7.83
CA TYR A 86 3.96 -10.46 -6.52
C TYR A 86 3.91 -11.94 -6.12
N ASP A 87 2.77 -12.61 -6.32
CA ASP A 87 2.60 -14.04 -6.01
C ASP A 87 3.59 -14.91 -6.82
N LYS A 88 3.87 -14.55 -8.08
CA LYS A 88 4.89 -15.21 -8.91
C LYS A 88 6.31 -14.97 -8.37
N LEU A 89 6.63 -13.73 -8.00
CA LEU A 89 7.94 -13.39 -7.43
C LEU A 89 8.18 -14.10 -6.09
N GLU A 90 7.18 -14.13 -5.22
CA GLU A 90 7.24 -14.84 -3.94
C GLU A 90 7.38 -16.36 -4.17
N ALA A 91 6.64 -16.94 -5.11
CA ALA A 91 6.72 -18.37 -5.44
C ALA A 91 8.11 -18.75 -5.95
N ALA A 92 8.69 -17.93 -6.81
CA ALA A 92 10.04 -18.10 -7.34
C ALA A 92 11.10 -17.96 -6.23
N ALA A 93 10.94 -16.96 -5.35
CA ALA A 93 11.88 -16.74 -4.26
C ALA A 93 11.83 -17.83 -3.19
N CYS A 94 10.67 -18.46 -2.97
CA CYS A 94 10.42 -19.44 -1.91
C CYS A 94 10.31 -20.90 -2.37
N GLY A 95 10.39 -21.18 -3.68
CA GLY A 95 10.39 -22.54 -4.23
C GLY A 95 9.07 -23.30 -4.07
N GLY A 96 7.91 -22.64 -4.16
CA GLY A 96 6.64 -23.34 -3.95
C GLY A 96 5.35 -22.53 -4.11
N ALA A 97 4.23 -23.17 -3.78
CA ALA A 97 2.90 -22.57 -3.82
C ALA A 97 2.77 -21.44 -2.80
N THR A 98 2.44 -20.25 -3.28
CA THR A 98 2.21 -19.08 -2.44
C THR A 98 0.80 -19.03 -1.90
N ARG A 99 0.62 -18.27 -0.82
CA ARG A 99 -0.71 -17.87 -0.39
C ARG A 99 -1.28 -16.99 -1.50
N LYS A 100 -2.18 -17.54 -2.31
CA LYS A 100 -2.96 -16.75 -3.27
C LYS A 100 -3.60 -15.60 -2.51
N ARG A 101 -3.16 -14.38 -2.80
CA ARG A 101 -3.85 -13.20 -2.28
C ARG A 101 -5.19 -13.11 -2.99
N ASN A 102 -6.24 -12.69 -2.28
CA ASN A 102 -7.52 -12.44 -2.92
C ASN A 102 -7.25 -11.48 -4.08
N GLY A 103 -7.59 -11.92 -5.30
CA GLY A 103 -7.21 -11.21 -6.51
C GLY A 103 -7.61 -9.75 -6.43
N ALA A 104 -6.77 -8.88 -7.00
CA ALA A 104 -7.00 -7.45 -7.10
C ALA A 104 -8.47 -7.16 -7.43
N ASP A 105 -9.08 -6.21 -6.70
CA ASP A 105 -10.40 -5.72 -7.06
C ASP A 105 -10.39 -5.18 -8.50
N GLU A 106 -11.56 -5.18 -9.13
CA GLU A 106 -11.72 -4.74 -10.53
C GLU A 106 -11.16 -3.32 -10.74
N ALA A 107 -11.25 -2.47 -9.70
CA ALA A 107 -10.70 -1.12 -9.71
C ALA A 107 -9.19 -1.10 -9.94
N ARG A 108 -8.44 -1.90 -9.18
CA ARG A 108 -6.99 -2.01 -9.30
C ARG A 108 -6.59 -2.62 -10.65
N LYS A 109 -7.32 -3.62 -11.15
CA LYS A 109 -7.05 -4.22 -12.47
C LYS A 109 -7.18 -3.19 -13.59
N LEU A 110 -8.30 -2.46 -13.63
CA LEU A 110 -8.54 -1.42 -14.64
C LEU A 110 -7.49 -0.31 -14.56
N PHE A 111 -7.19 0.17 -13.35
CA PHE A 111 -6.20 1.21 -13.17
C PHE A 111 -4.80 0.76 -13.60
N TYR A 112 -4.37 -0.44 -13.21
CA TYR A 112 -3.05 -0.96 -13.56
C TYR A 112 -2.91 -1.27 -15.06
N SER A 113 -3.99 -1.67 -15.74
CA SER A 113 -4.00 -1.77 -17.20
C SER A 113 -3.78 -0.41 -17.87
N ALA A 114 -4.38 0.66 -17.33
CA ALA A 114 -4.13 2.02 -17.83
C ALA A 114 -2.67 2.43 -17.63
N VAL A 115 -2.10 2.12 -16.46
CA VAL A 115 -0.68 2.36 -16.15
C VAL A 115 0.24 1.54 -17.07
N ASP A 116 -0.13 0.33 -17.49
CA ASP A 116 0.67 -0.46 -18.44
C ASP A 116 0.76 0.17 -19.83
N SER A 117 -0.24 0.98 -20.19
CA SER A 117 -0.34 1.58 -21.52
C SER A 117 0.39 2.93 -21.67
N ILE A 118 0.98 3.45 -20.59
CA ILE A 118 1.72 4.72 -20.57
C ILE A 118 3.24 4.49 -20.59
N GLY A 119 4.01 5.53 -20.89
CA GLY A 119 5.46 5.48 -20.98
C GLY A 119 6.15 5.20 -19.64
N GLU A 120 7.32 4.57 -19.71
CA GLU A 120 8.12 4.19 -18.54
C GLU A 120 8.45 5.39 -17.63
N PHE A 121 8.77 6.55 -18.20
CA PHE A 121 9.02 7.78 -17.42
C PHE A 121 7.81 8.18 -16.58
N CYS A 122 6.61 8.11 -17.16
CA CYS A 122 5.39 8.45 -16.45
C CYS A 122 5.05 7.42 -15.35
N GLN A 123 5.31 6.13 -15.58
CA GLN A 123 5.16 5.09 -14.55
C GLN A 123 6.08 5.34 -13.34
N LYS A 124 7.34 5.72 -13.59
CA LYS A 124 8.30 6.08 -12.53
C LYS A 124 7.83 7.30 -11.75
N GLU A 125 7.40 8.33 -12.49
CA GLU A 125 6.90 9.56 -11.90
C GLU A 125 5.66 9.32 -11.05
N PHE A 126 4.77 8.40 -11.47
CA PHE A 126 3.62 8.00 -10.67
C PHE A 126 4.02 7.44 -9.30
N VAL A 127 4.99 6.51 -9.24
CA VAL A 127 5.49 5.98 -7.97
C VAL A 127 6.13 7.10 -7.12
N ARG A 128 6.89 8.00 -7.76
CA ARG A 128 7.51 9.15 -7.08
C ARG A 128 6.46 10.07 -6.46
N CYS A 129 5.42 10.42 -7.21
CA CYS A 129 4.35 11.31 -6.76
C CYS A 129 3.52 10.70 -5.64
N VAL A 130 3.22 9.41 -5.70
CA VAL A 130 2.54 8.70 -4.60
C VAL A 130 3.32 8.83 -3.30
N ARG A 131 4.64 8.63 -3.34
CA ARG A 131 5.50 8.67 -2.15
C ARG A 131 5.79 10.08 -1.65
N ALA A 132 5.57 11.10 -2.48
CA ALA A 132 5.77 12.50 -2.13
C ALA A 132 4.66 13.06 -1.23
N SER A 133 3.56 12.32 -1.03
CA SER A 133 2.44 12.70 -0.16
C SER A 133 1.96 11.51 0.67
N SER A 134 1.76 11.72 1.97
CA SER A 134 1.24 10.66 2.84
C SER A 134 -0.24 10.37 2.52
N VAL A 135 -1.01 11.41 2.18
CA VAL A 135 -2.40 11.26 1.73
C VAL A 135 -2.47 10.50 0.40
N ALA A 136 -1.59 10.84 -0.56
CA ALA A 136 -1.50 10.10 -1.83
C ALA A 136 -1.15 8.62 -1.61
N THR A 137 -0.22 8.36 -0.68
CA THR A 137 0.15 7.01 -0.25
C THR A 137 -1.05 6.22 0.28
N VAL A 138 -1.82 6.80 1.21
CA VAL A 138 -3.03 6.18 1.78
C VAL A 138 -4.07 5.89 0.69
N TYR A 139 -4.31 6.85 -0.20
CA TYR A 139 -5.27 6.68 -1.29
C TYR A 139 -4.87 5.53 -2.22
N LYS A 140 -3.58 5.41 -2.54
CA LYS A 140 -3.10 4.29 -3.35
C LYS A 140 -3.20 2.95 -2.62
N GLN A 141 -2.76 2.88 -1.36
CA GLN A 141 -2.79 1.66 -0.54
C GLN A 141 -4.21 1.06 -0.49
N HIS A 142 -5.23 1.91 -0.38
CA HIS A 142 -6.63 1.50 -0.35
C HIS A 142 -7.30 1.38 -1.73
N GLY A 143 -6.56 1.47 -2.84
CA GLY A 143 -7.12 1.33 -4.20
C GLY A 143 -8.07 2.46 -4.60
N ARG A 144 -7.95 3.63 -3.98
CA ARG A 144 -8.83 4.79 -4.18
C ARG A 144 -8.28 5.71 -5.28
N PHE A 145 -8.04 5.12 -6.45
CA PHE A 145 -7.34 5.79 -7.54
C PHE A 145 -8.03 7.05 -8.05
N CYS A 146 -9.37 7.10 -8.09
CA CYS A 146 -10.07 8.33 -8.51
C CYS A 146 -9.78 9.51 -7.56
N TYR A 147 -9.77 9.25 -6.25
CA TYR A 147 -9.40 10.26 -5.25
C TYR A 147 -7.93 10.66 -5.36
N LEU A 148 -7.04 9.69 -5.65
CA LEU A 148 -5.62 9.93 -5.90
C LEU A 148 -5.40 10.85 -7.10
N MET A 149 -6.03 10.56 -8.23
CA MET A 149 -5.86 11.35 -9.46
C MET A 149 -6.40 12.78 -9.29
N GLY A 150 -7.45 12.97 -8.48
CA GLY A 150 -8.00 14.28 -8.14
C GLY A 150 -7.35 14.98 -6.93
N LEU A 151 -6.31 14.39 -6.32
CA LEU A 151 -5.75 14.91 -5.07
C LEU A 151 -5.07 16.27 -5.27
N SER A 152 -5.54 17.25 -4.51
CA SER A 152 -4.95 18.58 -4.41
C SER A 152 -4.91 19.02 -2.95
N LEU A 153 -3.70 19.31 -2.48
CA LEU A 153 -3.31 19.83 -1.17
C LEU A 153 -2.54 21.14 -1.39
N ASP A 154 -2.34 21.94 -0.34
CA ASP A 154 -1.75 23.28 -0.47
C ASP A 154 -0.38 23.29 -1.17
N ASN A 155 0.47 22.30 -0.87
CA ASN A 155 1.82 22.19 -1.43
C ASN A 155 2.00 20.96 -2.34
N PHE A 156 0.92 20.25 -2.64
CA PHE A 156 0.98 19.03 -3.43
C PHE A 156 -0.27 18.86 -4.29
N ASN A 157 -0.08 18.83 -5.60
CA ASN A 157 -1.14 18.48 -6.54
C ASN A 157 -0.68 17.28 -7.36
N PHE A 158 -1.45 16.19 -7.34
CA PHE A 158 -1.03 14.93 -7.95
C PHE A 158 -0.87 15.05 -9.46
N ARG A 159 -1.78 15.78 -10.12
CA ARG A 159 -1.70 16.08 -11.56
C ARG A 159 -0.44 16.90 -11.88
N THR A 160 -0.19 17.98 -11.17
CA THR A 160 1.02 18.81 -11.37
C THR A 160 2.29 18.02 -11.10
N CYS A 161 2.28 17.13 -10.11
CA CYS A 161 3.42 16.26 -9.82
C CYS A 161 3.72 15.33 -11.01
N LEU A 162 2.71 14.67 -11.57
CA LEU A 162 2.88 13.77 -12.72
C LEU A 162 3.37 14.49 -13.99
N LEU A 163 2.81 15.67 -14.27
CA LEU A 163 3.13 16.44 -15.47
C LEU A 163 4.42 17.25 -15.35
N ARG A 164 5.08 17.22 -14.19
CA ARG A 164 6.31 17.97 -13.94
C ARG A 164 7.40 17.53 -14.91
N ASN A 165 8.09 18.50 -15.51
CA ASN A 165 9.21 18.26 -16.43
C ASN A 165 8.87 17.32 -17.61
N ASN A 166 7.59 17.26 -18.02
CA ASN A 166 7.10 16.37 -19.07
C ASN A 166 7.41 14.88 -18.83
N GLN A 167 7.49 14.45 -17.55
CA GLN A 167 7.68 13.03 -17.22
C GLN A 167 6.44 12.20 -17.61
N CYS A 168 5.25 12.76 -17.38
CA CYS A 168 4.01 12.34 -18.00
C CYS A 168 3.52 13.40 -18.98
N VAL A 169 2.91 12.98 -20.09
CA VAL A 169 2.13 13.89 -20.95
C VAL A 169 0.66 13.91 -20.56
N HIS A 170 -0.07 14.95 -21.00
CA HIS A 170 -1.49 15.13 -20.67
C HIS A 170 -2.39 13.95 -21.06
N SER A 171 -2.11 13.29 -22.20
CA SER A 171 -2.89 12.12 -22.65
C SER A 171 -2.70 10.89 -21.76
N GLU A 172 -1.50 10.70 -21.20
CA GLU A 172 -1.21 9.62 -20.25
C GLU A 172 -1.94 9.87 -18.92
N TYR A 173 -1.90 11.11 -18.43
CA TYR A 173 -2.67 11.52 -17.25
C TYR A 173 -4.17 11.29 -17.46
N ALA A 174 -4.72 11.75 -18.59
CA ALA A 174 -6.14 11.60 -18.90
C ALA A 174 -6.55 10.11 -18.90
N ARG A 175 -5.76 9.25 -19.54
CA ARG A 175 -6.04 7.81 -19.58
C ARG A 175 -6.04 7.16 -18.20
N MET A 176 -5.07 7.50 -17.35
CA MET A 176 -5.04 7.02 -15.95
C MET A 176 -6.24 7.54 -15.16
N ASN A 177 -6.59 8.82 -15.32
CA ASN A 177 -7.69 9.46 -14.62
C ASN A 177 -9.05 8.86 -15.02
N ASP A 178 -9.28 8.66 -16.31
CA ASP A 178 -10.52 8.08 -16.82
C ASP A 178 -10.71 6.67 -16.28
N SER A 179 -9.66 5.85 -16.34
CA SER A 179 -9.66 4.47 -15.84
C SER A 179 -9.86 4.41 -14.32
N ALA A 180 -9.20 5.31 -13.58
CA ALA A 180 -9.34 5.43 -12.13
C ALA A 180 -10.78 5.79 -11.70
N CYS A 181 -11.47 6.61 -12.50
CA CYS A 181 -12.77 7.16 -12.16
C CYS A 181 -13.96 6.44 -12.84
N MET A 182 -13.72 5.37 -13.59
CA MET A 182 -14.75 4.47 -14.12
C MET A 182 -15.64 3.94 -12.98
N ARG A 183 -16.95 3.83 -13.23
CA ARG A 183 -17.94 3.43 -12.20
C ARG A 183 -17.61 2.07 -11.56
N SER A 184 -17.13 1.11 -12.35
CA SER A 184 -16.69 -0.21 -11.87
C SER A 184 -15.49 -0.10 -10.91
N ALA A 185 -14.62 0.88 -11.10
CA ALA A 185 -13.43 1.11 -10.30
C ALA A 185 -13.69 1.85 -8.98
N ARG A 186 -14.93 2.32 -8.72
CA ARG A 186 -15.24 3.06 -7.48
C ARG A 186 -15.49 2.14 -6.28
N LYS A 187 -15.78 0.86 -6.52
CA LYS A 187 -16.10 -0.13 -5.48
C LYS A 187 -14.85 -0.85 -4.93
N ALA A 188 -13.79 -0.13 -4.60
CA ALA A 188 -12.71 -0.72 -3.81
C ALA A 188 -13.19 -0.94 -2.35
N ALA A 189 -12.63 -1.94 -1.67
CA ALA A 189 -12.92 -2.19 -0.26
C ALA A 189 -12.63 -0.93 0.56
N SER A 190 -13.57 -0.49 1.41
CA SER A 190 -13.31 0.64 2.31
C SER A 190 -12.50 0.17 3.51
N SER A 191 -11.57 1.03 3.94
CA SER A 191 -10.96 0.94 5.25
C SER A 191 -11.55 2.04 6.11
N GLU A 192 -11.74 1.77 7.39
CA GLU A 192 -12.23 2.76 8.35
C GLU A 192 -11.35 4.01 8.34
N PHE A 193 -10.03 3.84 8.21
CA PHE A 193 -9.09 4.96 8.13
C PHE A 193 -9.26 5.83 6.90
N PHE A 194 -9.40 5.23 5.71
CA PHE A 194 -9.63 6.01 4.49
C PHE A 194 -10.94 6.78 4.57
N ASP A 195 -11.99 6.14 5.07
CA ASP A 195 -13.30 6.78 5.24
C ASP A 195 -13.20 7.94 6.25
N ALA A 196 -12.49 7.76 7.37
CA ALA A 196 -12.21 8.83 8.32
C ALA A 196 -11.42 9.98 7.69
N LEU A 197 -10.40 9.70 6.88
CA LEU A 197 -9.59 10.68 6.16
C LEU A 197 -10.39 11.50 5.13
N LEU A 198 -11.40 10.89 4.50
CA LEU A 198 -12.32 11.62 3.63
C LEU A 198 -13.25 12.56 4.41
N LEU A 199 -13.60 12.20 5.64
CA LEU A 199 -14.47 13.00 6.51
C LEU A 199 -13.77 14.17 7.20
N THR A 200 -12.43 14.26 7.11
CA THR A 200 -11.70 15.44 7.60
C THR A 200 -11.77 16.60 6.61
N SER A 201 -11.44 17.79 7.11
CA SER A 201 -11.32 19.02 6.38
C SER A 201 -10.10 18.98 5.44
N PRO A 202 -10.09 19.80 4.37
CA PRO A 202 -8.88 20.00 3.56
C PRO A 202 -7.69 20.45 4.40
N THR A 203 -7.91 21.34 5.38
CA THR A 203 -6.88 21.82 6.31
C THR A 203 -6.26 20.66 7.10
N CYS A 204 -7.08 19.78 7.68
CA CYS A 204 -6.57 18.60 8.40
C CYS A 204 -5.81 17.63 7.48
N ARG A 205 -6.27 17.39 6.24
CA ARG A 205 -5.52 16.56 5.27
C ARG A 205 -4.17 17.19 4.90
N ASN A 206 -4.12 18.50 4.68
CA ASN A 206 -2.88 19.24 4.45
C ASN A 206 -1.96 19.14 5.67
N GLY A 207 -2.52 19.24 6.87
CA GLY A 207 -1.84 19.02 8.14
C GLY A 207 -1.21 17.65 8.24
N LEU A 208 -2.00 16.60 7.98
CA LEU A 208 -1.55 15.21 7.98
C LEU A 208 -0.40 15.01 7.00
N ASP A 209 -0.53 15.52 5.78
CA ASP A 209 0.51 15.44 4.76
C ASP A 209 1.80 16.13 5.21
N HIS A 210 1.70 17.38 5.67
CA HIS A 210 2.83 18.17 6.13
C HIS A 210 3.55 17.52 7.32
N CYS A 211 2.80 17.15 8.35
CA CYS A 211 3.35 16.54 9.57
C CYS A 211 4.02 15.19 9.25
N SER A 212 3.38 14.37 8.43
CA SER A 212 3.93 13.05 8.06
C SER A 212 5.21 13.16 7.25
N ILE A 213 5.27 14.06 6.25
CA ILE A 213 6.47 14.21 5.42
C ILE A 213 7.63 14.83 6.21
N SER A 214 7.33 15.64 7.22
CA SER A 214 8.36 16.23 8.10
C SER A 214 9.00 15.23 9.07
N SER A 215 8.38 14.06 9.27
CA SER A 215 8.87 12.98 10.14
C SER A 215 9.15 11.73 9.29
N ILE A 216 10.43 11.38 9.14
CA ILE A 216 10.82 10.19 8.36
C ILE A 216 10.12 8.95 8.94
N LYS A 217 10.06 8.83 10.27
CA LYS A 217 9.42 7.68 10.92
C LYS A 217 7.93 7.63 10.68
N ALA A 218 7.21 8.75 10.79
CA ALA A 218 5.76 8.77 10.53
C ALA A 218 5.47 8.41 9.07
N LEU A 219 6.24 8.95 8.12
CA LEU A 219 6.10 8.62 6.71
C LEU A 219 6.33 7.12 6.43
N GLU A 220 7.39 6.54 7.00
CA GLU A 220 7.68 5.10 6.88
C GLU A 220 6.55 4.25 7.46
N LEU A 221 6.00 4.62 8.62
CA LEU A 221 4.86 3.93 9.24
C LEU A 221 3.57 4.06 8.41
N ILE A 222 3.33 5.19 7.75
CA ILE A 222 2.20 5.33 6.81
C ILE A 222 2.41 4.46 5.58
N GLN A 223 3.62 4.45 5.01
CA GLN A 223 3.99 3.58 3.90
C GLN A 223 3.83 2.09 4.24
N ALA A 224 3.98 1.76 5.52
CA ALA A 224 3.74 0.45 6.13
C ALA A 224 2.28 0.13 6.46
N GLU A 225 1.32 1.00 6.16
CA GLU A 225 -0.08 0.87 6.63
C GLU A 225 -0.21 0.76 8.17
N ARG A 226 0.82 1.18 8.93
CA ARG A 226 0.86 1.20 10.41
C ARG A 226 0.38 2.56 10.94
N TYR A 227 -0.81 2.96 10.50
CA TYR A 227 -1.35 4.30 10.73
C TYR A 227 -1.49 4.66 12.22
N CYS A 228 -1.88 3.70 13.06
CA CYS A 228 -1.99 3.95 14.49
C CYS A 228 -0.66 4.35 15.13
N GLU A 229 0.41 3.66 14.76
CA GLU A 229 1.75 3.97 15.24
C GLU A 229 2.25 5.29 14.67
N ALA A 230 1.94 5.59 13.40
CA ALA A 230 2.27 6.87 12.79
C ALA A 230 1.66 8.06 13.56
N LEU A 231 0.42 7.91 14.05
CA LEU A 231 -0.26 8.92 14.87
C LEU A 231 0.27 9.00 16.32
N HIS A 232 1.12 8.07 16.75
CA HIS A 232 1.80 8.10 18.05
C HIS A 232 3.29 8.39 17.94
N VAL A 233 3.80 8.77 16.76
CA VAL A 233 5.21 9.15 16.61
C VAL A 233 5.51 10.41 17.42
N GLU A 234 6.62 10.35 18.15
CA GLU A 234 7.25 11.46 18.84
C GLU A 234 8.70 11.55 18.36
N GLU A 235 9.05 12.65 17.69
CA GLU A 235 10.41 12.91 17.18
C GLU A 235 10.81 14.35 17.55
N ASP A 236 12.03 14.52 18.06
CA ASP A 236 12.60 15.83 18.44
C ASP A 236 11.68 16.66 19.36
N GLY A 237 10.96 15.99 20.26
CA GLY A 237 10.01 16.61 21.19
C GLY A 237 8.71 17.10 20.54
N LYS A 238 8.45 16.75 19.28
CA LYS A 238 7.18 17.01 18.59
C LYS A 238 6.44 15.70 18.39
N SER A 239 5.24 15.60 18.95
CA SER A 239 4.33 14.49 18.69
C SER A 239 3.50 14.73 17.43
N ALA A 240 3.00 13.66 16.80
CA ALA A 240 2.03 13.78 15.71
C ALA A 240 0.80 14.60 16.14
N TYR A 241 0.36 14.43 17.39
CA TYR A 241 -0.68 15.26 18.00
C TYR A 241 -0.29 16.75 18.07
N GLY A 242 0.91 17.07 18.56
CA GLY A 242 1.37 18.46 18.63
C GLY A 242 1.50 19.12 17.25
N CYS A 243 1.93 18.35 16.25
CA CYS A 243 1.99 18.84 14.87
C CYS A 243 0.60 19.05 14.27
N LEU A 244 -0.35 18.15 14.51
CA LEU A 244 -1.68 18.21 13.90
C LEU A 244 -2.61 19.16 14.65
N VAL A 245 -2.75 18.98 15.95
CA VAL A 245 -3.72 19.69 16.78
C VAL A 245 -3.15 20.98 17.34
N GLU A 246 -2.02 20.93 18.06
CA GLU A 246 -1.50 22.12 18.76
C GLU A 246 -1.01 23.20 17.78
N SER A 247 -0.57 22.80 16.58
CA SER A 247 -0.23 23.73 15.49
C SER A 247 -1.45 24.18 14.66
N ASN A 248 -2.67 23.89 15.11
CA ASN A 248 -3.94 24.26 14.47
C ASN A 248 -4.05 23.81 13.00
N ARG A 249 -3.48 22.64 12.67
CA ARG A 249 -3.55 22.07 11.33
C ARG A 249 -4.73 21.12 11.16
N CYS A 250 -5.23 20.57 12.26
CA CYS A 250 -6.36 19.68 12.33
C CYS A 250 -7.14 19.99 13.61
N GLU A 251 -8.47 20.04 13.55
CA GLU A 251 -9.24 20.16 14.78
C GLU A 251 -9.13 18.88 15.62
N GLN A 252 -9.18 19.00 16.94
CA GLN A 252 -9.13 17.87 17.86
C GLN A 252 -10.11 16.75 17.48
N LYS A 253 -11.36 17.12 17.16
CA LYS A 253 -12.42 16.18 16.76
C LYS A 253 -12.10 15.39 15.48
N GLU A 254 -11.31 15.98 14.58
CA GLU A 254 -10.91 15.35 13.32
C GLU A 254 -9.73 14.41 13.56
N TYR A 255 -8.77 14.83 14.39
CA TYR A 255 -7.68 13.98 14.85
C TYR A 255 -8.20 12.74 15.58
N ASP A 256 -9.14 12.90 16.51
CA ASP A 256 -9.72 11.79 17.27
C ASP A 256 -10.45 10.80 16.34
N LYS A 257 -11.16 11.28 15.31
CA LYS A 257 -11.74 10.40 14.28
C LYS A 257 -10.69 9.58 13.54
N LEU A 258 -9.58 10.21 13.13
CA LEU A 258 -8.48 9.50 12.46
C LEU A 258 -7.88 8.46 13.40
N LYS A 259 -7.63 8.84 14.66
CA LYS A 259 -7.07 7.97 15.69
C LYS A 259 -7.98 6.79 16.00
N ASP A 260 -9.27 7.03 16.22
CA ASP A 260 -10.25 5.98 16.52
C ASP A 260 -10.36 4.97 15.36
N ALA A 261 -10.30 5.45 14.12
CA ALA A 261 -10.36 4.59 12.93
C ALA A 261 -9.16 3.63 12.76
N VAL A 262 -8.04 3.85 13.46
CA VAL A 262 -6.82 3.01 13.34
C VAL A 262 -6.35 2.42 14.66
N CYS A 263 -6.66 3.06 15.78
CA CYS A 263 -6.26 2.67 17.13
C CYS A 263 -7.43 2.19 17.99
N GLY A 264 -8.67 2.46 17.59
CA GLY A 264 -9.90 2.09 18.32
C GLY A 264 -10.23 0.60 18.30
N GLY A 265 -9.26 -0.26 17.97
CA GLY A 265 -9.35 -1.72 17.87
C GLY A 265 -9.64 -2.47 19.18
N GLY A 266 -10.41 -1.86 20.09
CA GLY A 266 -11.11 -2.53 21.18
C GLY A 266 -12.51 -3.01 20.80
N ARG A 267 -12.90 -3.02 19.52
CA ARG A 267 -14.06 -3.81 19.09
C ARG A 267 -13.61 -5.27 18.97
N PRO A 268 -14.03 -6.17 19.89
CA PRO A 268 -13.79 -7.59 19.70
C PRO A 268 -14.34 -7.95 18.33
N ALA A 269 -13.54 -8.68 17.55
CA ALA A 269 -13.99 -9.30 16.32
C ALA A 269 -15.39 -9.87 16.57
N LEU A 270 -16.39 -9.33 15.88
CA LEU A 270 -17.69 -9.97 15.77
C LEU A 270 -17.38 -11.39 15.30
N ALA A 271 -17.48 -12.33 16.23
CA ALA A 271 -17.51 -13.75 15.99
C ALA A 271 -18.78 -14.02 15.17
N LEU A 272 -18.69 -13.76 13.86
CA LEU A 272 -19.51 -14.40 12.84
C LEU A 272 -19.07 -15.87 12.82
N GLY A 273 -19.57 -16.64 13.79
CA GLY A 273 -19.18 -18.04 13.90
C GLY A 273 -19.59 -18.72 15.20
N THR A 274 -20.85 -18.59 15.62
CA THR A 274 -21.70 -19.67 16.14
C THR A 274 -22.98 -19.11 16.78
N ILE A 275 -23.89 -18.62 15.94
CA ILE A 275 -25.34 -18.73 16.23
C ILE A 275 -25.72 -20.18 15.93
N ILE A 276 -25.16 -21.12 16.69
CA ILE A 276 -25.59 -22.54 16.78
C ILE A 276 -25.44 -22.92 18.26
N SER A 277 -26.19 -22.25 19.13
CA SER A 277 -26.36 -22.73 20.50
C SER A 277 -27.72 -22.37 21.10
N CYS A 278 -28.40 -21.33 20.59
CA CYS A 278 -29.78 -21.04 21.00
C CYS A 278 -30.84 -21.93 20.30
N LEU A 279 -30.50 -22.72 19.28
CA LEU A 279 -31.43 -23.66 18.64
C LEU A 279 -31.44 -25.07 19.27
N LEU A 280 -30.49 -25.39 20.17
CA LEU A 280 -30.49 -26.65 20.92
C LEU A 280 -31.24 -26.58 22.25
N PHE A 281 -31.61 -25.37 22.73
CA PHE A 281 -32.45 -25.25 23.92
C PHE A 281 -33.96 -25.35 23.63
N PHE A 282 -34.38 -25.14 22.37
CA PHE A 282 -35.78 -25.29 21.98
C PHE A 282 -36.16 -26.70 21.50
N LEU A 283 -35.19 -27.58 21.19
CA LEU A 283 -35.44 -28.97 20.80
C LEU A 283 -35.37 -29.99 21.95
N LEU A 284 -35.10 -29.55 23.19
CA LEU A 284 -35.09 -30.42 24.38
C LEU A 284 -36.27 -30.20 25.33
N ILE A 285 -37.23 -29.33 25.00
CA ILE A 285 -38.43 -29.08 25.84
C ILE A 285 -39.68 -29.79 25.30
N THR A 286 -39.66 -30.40 24.11
CA THR A 286 -40.83 -31.08 23.53
C THR A 286 -40.86 -32.61 23.69
N SER A 287 -39.90 -33.23 24.40
CA SER A 287 -39.83 -34.70 24.55
C SER A 287 -40.13 -35.28 25.94
N ARG A 288 -40.74 -34.51 26.85
CA ARG A 288 -41.22 -35.03 28.15
C ARG A 288 -42.63 -34.58 28.51
N PHE A 289 -43.61 -34.84 27.64
CA PHE A 289 -45.01 -34.95 28.04
C PHE A 289 -45.71 -35.93 27.09
N SER A 290 -45.69 -37.21 27.44
CA SER A 290 -46.73 -38.21 27.15
C SER A 290 -46.20 -39.58 27.56
N PHE A 291 -46.66 -40.09 28.70
CA PHE A 291 -47.11 -41.47 28.84
C PHE A 291 -47.99 -41.54 30.09
N HIS A 292 -49.29 -41.51 29.83
CA HIS A 292 -50.27 -42.31 30.55
C HIS A 292 -50.52 -43.56 29.70
#